data_AF-A0A7S3BVW4-F1
#
_entry.id   AF-A0A7S3BVW4-F1
#
_cell.length_a   1.000
_cell.length_b   1.000
_cell.length_c   1.000
_cell.angle_alpha   90.00
_cell.angle_beta   90.00
_cell.angle_gamma   90.00
#
_symmetry.space_group_name_H-M   'P 1'
#
loop_
_entity.id
_entity.type
_entity.pdbx_description
1 polymer ?
#
loop_
_entity_poly.entity_id
_entity_poly.type
_entity_poly.pdbx_seq_one_letter_code
_entity_poly.pdbx_strand_id
1 'polypeptide(L)'
;VTSAYPLIHEQDSPFLHNMEVAGYNYAGVGIYAEDHKRLPSRVFVGTESVAVDSHRMWTDVWSLHAVVGDFIWTAIDYVGDSYSGSADGDVDYLAGRHPWPWHISFC
;
A
#
# COMPACT_ATOMS: atom_id res chain seq x y z
N VAL A 1 11.55 -3.35 -10.65
CA VAL A 1 10.11 -3.57 -10.84
C VAL A 1 9.54 -3.89 -9.48
N THR A 2 8.82 -2.96 -8.86
CA THR A 2 7.99 -3.26 -7.70
C THR A 2 6.76 -3.99 -8.23
N SER A 3 6.53 -5.22 -7.80
CA SER A 3 5.28 -5.92 -8.09
C SER A 3 4.29 -5.59 -6.99
N ALA A 4 3.07 -5.21 -7.34
CA ALA A 4 2.01 -5.12 -6.35
C ALA A 4 1.70 -6.53 -5.81
N TYR A 5 2.10 -6.80 -4.57
CA TYR A 5 1.77 -8.04 -3.87
C TYR A 5 0.86 -7.74 -2.67
N PRO A 6 -0.48 -7.65 -2.89
CA PRO A 6 -1.41 -7.19 -1.87
C PRO A 6 -1.95 -8.30 -0.96
N LEU A 7 -1.75 -9.58 -1.31
CA LEU A 7 -2.46 -10.71 -0.71
C LEU A 7 -1.53 -11.85 -0.30
N ILE A 8 -1.97 -12.65 0.67
CA ILE A 8 -1.33 -13.91 1.05
C ILE A 8 -1.96 -15.08 0.30
N HIS A 9 -1.14 -16.08 -0.04
CA HIS A 9 -1.58 -17.33 -0.66
C HIS A 9 -1.12 -18.51 0.18
N GLU A 10 -1.72 -19.69 0.02
CA GLU A 10 -1.34 -20.88 0.79
C GLU A 10 0.12 -21.28 0.56
N GLN A 11 0.56 -21.25 -0.70
CA GLN A 11 1.94 -21.55 -1.08
C GLN A 11 2.83 -20.31 -0.96
N ASP A 12 4.12 -20.52 -0.72
CA ASP A 12 5.08 -19.43 -0.79
C ASP A 12 5.18 -18.92 -2.23
N SER A 13 5.16 -17.59 -2.41
CA SER A 13 5.32 -16.95 -3.70
C SER A 13 6.76 -17.17 -4.20
N PRO A 14 6.97 -17.84 -5.35
CA PRO A 14 8.31 -18.00 -5.90
C PRO A 14 8.98 -16.66 -6.21
N PHE A 15 8.19 -15.61 -6.47
CA PHE A 15 8.72 -14.27 -6.67
C PHE A 15 9.29 -13.70 -5.38
N LEU A 16 8.51 -13.69 -4.30
CA LEU A 16 8.96 -13.15 -3.00
C LEU A 16 10.00 -14.04 -2.32
N HIS A 17 9.99 -15.35 -2.57
CA HIS A 17 10.96 -16.30 -2.03
C HIS A 17 12.40 -15.95 -2.39
N ASN A 18 12.61 -15.36 -3.57
CA ASN A 18 13.94 -14.98 -4.05
C ASN A 18 14.35 -13.57 -3.58
N MET A 19 13.51 -12.87 -2.82
CA MET A 19 13.82 -11.53 -2.29
C MET A 19 14.32 -11.63 -0.85
N GLU A 20 15.31 -10.82 -0.51
CA GLU A 20 15.83 -10.70 0.86
C GLU A 20 14.82 -9.98 1.77
N VAL A 21 14.12 -8.99 1.22
CA VAL A 21 13.03 -8.26 1.87
C VAL A 21 11.83 -8.25 0.94
N ALA A 22 10.69 -8.75 1.40
CA ALA A 22 9.48 -8.86 0.62
C ALA A 22 8.66 -7.55 0.66
N GLY A 23 8.47 -6.93 -0.50
CA GLY A 23 7.67 -5.71 -0.66
C GLY A 23 6.19 -6.02 -0.88
N TYR A 24 5.32 -5.37 -0.12
CA TYR A 24 3.86 -5.48 -0.25
C TYR A 24 3.30 -4.10 -0.58
N ASN A 25 2.58 -4.01 -1.70
CA ASN A 25 1.79 -2.81 -2.02
C ASN A 25 0.38 -3.00 -1.48
N TYR A 26 -0.11 -1.99 -0.77
CA TYR A 26 -1.47 -1.91 -0.24
C TYR A 26 -1.83 -3.15 0.59
N ALA A 27 -0.88 -3.62 1.40
CA ALA A 27 -1.14 -4.70 2.34
C ALA A 27 -2.31 -4.32 3.24
N GLY A 28 -3.33 -5.17 3.30
CA GLY A 28 -4.41 -4.99 4.26
C GLY A 28 -3.89 -5.01 5.70
N VAL A 29 -4.61 -4.36 6.61
CA VAL A 29 -4.29 -4.35 8.05
C VAL A 29 -4.17 -5.79 8.57
N GLY A 30 -3.06 -6.10 9.24
CA GLY A 30 -2.80 -7.43 9.82
C GLY A 30 -2.22 -8.47 8.85
N ILE A 31 -2.08 -8.17 7.55
CA ILE A 31 -1.51 -9.10 6.56
C ILE A 31 -0.07 -9.51 6.93
N TYR A 32 0.75 -8.58 7.44
CA TYR A 32 2.12 -8.89 7.85
C TYR A 32 2.17 -9.93 8.97
N ALA A 33 1.31 -9.81 9.97
CA ALA A 33 1.25 -10.75 11.08
C ALA A 33 0.80 -12.14 10.61
N GLU A 34 -0.19 -12.21 9.72
CA GLU A 34 -0.65 -13.48 9.16
C GLU A 34 0.43 -14.16 8.31
N ASP A 35 1.12 -13.41 7.43
CA ASP A 35 2.16 -14.01 6.60
C ASP A 35 3.41 -14.37 7.42
N HIS A 36 3.75 -13.60 8.46
CA HIS A 36 4.85 -13.92 9.35
C HIS A 36 4.61 -15.22 10.14
N LYS A 37 3.36 -15.52 10.53
CA LYS A 37 3.02 -16.83 11.12
C LYS A 37 3.32 -17.99 10.18
N ARG A 38 3.11 -17.79 8.88
CA ARG A 38 3.30 -18.80 7.84
C ARG A 38 4.76 -18.93 7.41
N LEU A 39 5.48 -17.81 7.32
CA LEU A 39 6.87 -17.69 6.91
C LEU A 39 7.66 -16.85 7.94
N PRO A 40 8.05 -17.44 9.09
CA PRO A 40 8.66 -16.68 10.20
C PRO A 40 10.02 -16.04 9.87
N SER A 41 10.71 -16.50 8.83
CA SER A 41 11.99 -15.94 8.39
C SER A 41 11.84 -14.78 7.42
N ARG A 42 10.63 -14.49 6.93
CA ARG A 42 10.40 -13.40 5.97
C ARG A 42 10.49 -12.04 6.66
N VAL A 43 11.23 -11.15 6.02
CA VAL A 43 11.28 -9.71 6.35
C VAL A 43 10.39 -8.96 5.37
N PHE A 44 9.60 -8.01 5.86
CA PHE A 44 8.58 -7.30 5.11
C PHE A 44 8.86 -5.81 5.03
N VAL A 45 8.41 -5.17 3.95
CA VAL A 45 8.30 -3.72 3.85
C VAL A 45 7.01 -3.36 3.11
N GLY A 46 6.26 -2.40 3.64
CA GLY A 46 5.14 -1.80 2.92
C GLY A 46 5.68 -0.90 1.84
N THR A 47 5.72 -1.37 0.59
CA THR A 47 6.30 -0.61 -0.53
C THR A 47 5.37 0.48 -1.04
N GLU A 48 4.06 0.33 -0.83
CA GLU A 48 3.02 1.36 -1.01
C GLU A 48 1.91 1.13 0.04
N SER A 49 1.44 2.18 0.72
CA SER A 49 0.31 2.10 1.66
C SER A 49 -0.72 3.20 1.42
N VAL A 50 -1.95 2.98 1.88
CA VAL A 50 -3.06 3.94 1.72
C VAL A 50 -3.11 4.94 2.89
N ALA A 51 -3.31 6.21 2.58
CA ALA A 51 -3.38 7.30 3.56
C ALA A 51 -4.39 7.04 4.70
N VAL A 52 -5.55 6.48 4.36
CA VAL A 52 -6.65 6.22 5.30
C VAL A 52 -6.29 5.19 6.39
N ASP A 53 -5.41 4.23 6.09
CA ASP A 53 -4.98 3.19 7.03
C ASP A 53 -3.57 3.44 7.60
N SER A 54 -2.96 4.59 7.32
CA SER A 54 -1.58 4.95 7.72
C SER A 54 -1.28 4.66 9.20
N HIS A 55 -2.16 5.06 10.12
CA HIS A 55 -1.98 4.79 11.55
C HIS A 55 -1.95 3.28 11.87
N ARG A 56 -2.80 2.49 11.21
CA ARG A 56 -2.87 1.04 11.43
C ARG A 56 -1.66 0.34 10.85
N MET A 57 -1.25 0.72 9.63
CA MET A 57 -0.03 0.22 9.00
C MET A 57 1.20 0.54 9.85
N TRP A 58 1.29 1.77 10.38
CA TRP A 58 2.40 2.16 11.27
C TRP A 58 2.40 1.40 12.60
N THR A 59 1.23 1.00 13.09
CA THR A 59 1.13 0.13 14.28
C THR A 59 1.75 -1.25 14.01
N ASP A 60 1.56 -1.81 12.81
CA ASP A 60 2.19 -3.08 12.42
C ASP A 60 3.72 -2.94 12.34
N VAL A 61 4.22 -1.85 11.74
CA VAL A 61 5.67 -1.52 11.72
C VAL A 61 6.25 -1.45 13.13
N TRP A 62 5.53 -0.83 14.06
CA TRP A 62 6.02 -0.66 15.44
C TRP A 62 5.95 -1.95 16.27
N SER A 63 4.98 -2.82 16.00
CA SER A 63 4.69 -4.00 16.84
C SER A 63 5.31 -5.30 16.33
N LEU A 64 5.61 -5.41 15.04
CA LEU A 64 6.14 -6.61 14.41
C LEU A 64 7.54 -6.33 13.85
N HIS A 65 8.58 -6.79 14.56
CA HIS A 65 9.99 -6.59 14.18
C HIS A 65 10.38 -7.09 12.77
N ALA A 66 9.56 -7.99 12.19
CA ALA A 66 9.77 -8.45 10.82
C ALA A 66 9.41 -7.40 9.76
N VAL A 67 8.63 -6.37 10.11
CA VAL A 67 8.25 -5.26 9.22
C VAL A 67 9.23 -4.11 9.42
N VAL A 68 10.04 -3.81 8.41
CA VAL A 68 11.13 -2.83 8.55
C VAL A 68 10.72 -1.40 8.23
N GLY A 69 9.53 -1.19 7.65
CA GLY A 69 9.02 0.14 7.34
C GLY A 69 7.82 0.13 6.41
N ASP A 70 7.37 1.34 6.08
CA ASP A 70 6.20 1.62 5.25
C ASP A 70 6.41 2.89 4.41
N PHE A 71 6.00 2.84 3.14
CA PHE A 71 6.08 3.94 2.19
C PHE A 71 4.66 4.36 1.79
N ILE A 72 4.22 5.51 2.33
CA ILE A 72 2.89 6.05 2.05
C ILE A 72 2.75 6.48 0.59
N TRP A 73 1.65 6.09 -0.04
CA TRP A 73 1.24 6.61 -1.34
C TRP A 73 0.22 7.75 -1.11
N THR A 74 0.59 9.03 -1.24
CA THR A 74 1.93 9.58 -1.52
C THR A 74 2.40 10.54 -0.45
N ALA A 75 3.72 10.74 -0.36
CA ALA A 75 4.30 11.71 0.57
C ALA A 75 4.02 13.17 0.16
N ILE A 76 3.92 13.44 -1.13
CA ILE A 76 3.69 14.76 -1.73
C ILE A 76 2.79 14.56 -2.94
N ASP A 77 1.76 15.39 -3.07
CA ASP A 77 0.90 15.45 -4.25
C ASP A 77 1.71 15.56 -5.55
N TYR A 78 1.17 14.97 -6.62
CA TYR A 78 1.78 15.02 -7.95
C TYR A 78 0.74 15.38 -9.03
N VAL A 79 1.22 15.82 -10.19
CA VAL A 79 0.37 16.15 -11.35
C VAL A 79 0.03 14.87 -12.12
N GLY A 80 -1.22 14.73 -12.54
CA GLY A 80 -1.73 13.51 -13.17
C GLY A 80 -2.41 12.60 -12.17
N ASP A 81 -2.70 11.36 -12.59
CA ASP A 81 -3.55 10.39 -11.87
C ASP A 81 -4.76 11.06 -11.21
N SER A 82 -5.30 12.06 -11.92
CA SER A 82 -6.24 13.00 -11.33
C SER A 82 -7.48 12.21 -10.96
N TYR A 83 -7.97 12.45 -9.75
CA TYR A 83 -9.17 11.84 -9.25
C TYR A 83 -9.03 10.37 -8.75
N SER A 84 -7.80 9.80 -8.72
CA SER A 84 -7.59 8.40 -8.32
C SER A 84 -7.81 8.08 -6.84
N GLY A 85 -7.57 9.04 -5.93
CA GLY A 85 -7.77 8.83 -4.48
C GLY A 85 -9.20 9.06 -4.01
N SER A 86 -10.14 9.32 -4.91
CA SER A 86 -11.52 9.58 -4.54
C SER A 86 -12.41 8.37 -4.85
N ALA A 87 -13.16 7.95 -3.84
CA ALA A 87 -13.97 6.73 -3.88
C ALA A 87 -15.35 6.91 -4.55
N ASP A 88 -15.66 8.12 -5.03
CA ASP A 88 -16.92 8.37 -5.72
C ASP A 88 -16.77 7.96 -7.20
N GLY A 89 -17.70 7.15 -7.70
CA GLY A 89 -17.68 6.71 -9.10
C GLY A 89 -18.33 7.69 -10.08
N ASP A 90 -18.90 8.78 -9.57
CA ASP A 90 -19.71 9.73 -10.34
C ASP A 90 -18.87 10.87 -10.93
N VAL A 91 -18.27 10.61 -12.10
CA VAL A 91 -17.39 11.56 -12.81
C VAL A 91 -17.92 13.00 -12.89
N ASP A 92 -19.24 13.22 -12.90
CA ASP A 92 -19.85 14.55 -12.94
C ASP A 92 -19.81 15.24 -11.57
N TYR A 93 -20.11 14.50 -10.49
CA TYR A 93 -19.97 14.99 -9.12
C TYR A 93 -18.53 15.46 -8.83
N LEU A 94 -17.57 14.79 -9.44
CA LEU A 94 -16.16 15.06 -9.27
C LEU A 94 -15.58 16.17 -10.08
N ALA A 95 -15.94 16.21 -11.36
CA ALA A 95 -15.68 17.36 -12.19
C ALA A 95 -16.27 18.63 -11.54
N GLY A 96 -17.36 18.50 -10.77
CA GLY A 96 -17.94 19.58 -9.98
C GLY A 96 -17.14 20.04 -8.75
N ARG A 97 -16.46 19.12 -8.03
CA ARG A 97 -15.65 19.47 -6.85
C ARG A 97 -14.22 19.89 -7.18
N HIS A 98 -13.66 19.32 -8.24
CA HIS A 98 -12.30 19.59 -8.70
C HIS A 98 -12.31 19.99 -10.18
N PRO A 99 -12.96 21.11 -10.54
CA PRO A 99 -13.03 21.56 -11.91
C PRO A 99 -11.67 22.03 -12.40
N TRP A 100 -11.52 22.11 -13.73
CA TRP A 100 -10.35 22.74 -14.35
C TRP A 100 -9.97 24.06 -13.64
N PRO A 101 -8.69 24.31 -13.34
CA PRO A 101 -7.51 23.55 -13.78
C PRO A 101 -6.99 22.51 -12.77
N TRP A 102 -7.85 21.94 -11.90
CA TRP A 102 -7.40 20.91 -10.94
C TRP A 102 -6.93 19.64 -11.66
N HIS A 103 -5.63 19.36 -11.58
CA HIS A 103 -4.98 18.21 -12.22
C HIS A 103 -3.98 17.50 -11.30
N ILE A 104 -4.11 17.70 -9.98
CA ILE A 104 -3.31 16.96 -8.99
C ILE A 104 -3.97 15.62 -8.67
N SER A 105 -3.17 14.68 -8.19
CA SER A 105 -3.54 13.28 -7.97
C SER A 105 -4.55 13.08 -6.84
N PHE A 106 -4.43 13.85 -5.75
CA PHE A 106 -5.31 13.75 -4.58
C PHE A 106 -5.36 12.29 -4.05
N CYS A 107 -4.20 11.67 -3.88
CA CYS A 107 -4.02 10.31 -3.39
C CYS A 107 -3.92 10.26 -1.86
#